data_AF-A0AA41SAE4-F1
#
_entry.id   AF-A0AA41SAE4-F1
#
_cell.length_a   1.000
_cell.length_b   1.000
_cell.length_c   1.000
_cell.angle_alpha   90.00
_cell.angle_beta   90.00
_cell.angle_gamma   90.00
#
_symmetry.space_group_name_H-M   'P 1'
#
loop_
_entity.id
_entity.type
_entity.pdbx_description
1 polymer ?
#
loop_
_entity_poly.entity_id
_entity_poly.type
_entity_poly.pdbx_seq_one_letter_code
_entity_poly.pdbx_strand_id
1 'polypeptide(L)'
;ALELQSKIENAGGERLKKQKLKVNQIQSDIDKNSTEINRRKVQMVTGEKTIKKLAKGIEESKKERERLGDEKQNMMGIFKEIEQKAFKVQDDYKKTQESVDQHKEVLDAAKEEYHKVKKLMDEMRSSEVDADFKLQDTKKLLKEWDMKEKAYKKKLDDVQADLVKHLEQVQKDAVDPEKLQATLANETLTESCTLKKSLETVALLEAQLKEMNPNLDSISEYRKKASLYTERVEELNTVTQERDDLKKQCDELKKKRFDEFMAGFNCISLKLKEMYQMITLGGDAELELVDSLDPFSEGVVFSVRPPKKSWKNIANLSGGEKTLSSLALVFALHHYKPTPLYVMDEIDAALDFKNVSIVGHYVKDRTKDAQFIIISLRNNMFELADRLVGIYKTDNCTKSITINPGSFAICEKAA
;
A
#
# COMPACT_ATOMS: atom_id res chain seq x y z
N ALA A 1 43.51 -94.65 3.27
CA ALA A 1 44.07 -93.65 2.33
C ALA A 1 45.38 -93.04 2.84
N LEU A 2 45.41 -92.47 4.04
CA LEU A 2 46.62 -91.86 4.66
C LEU A 2 47.79 -92.84 4.87
N GLU A 3 47.54 -94.09 5.27
CA GLU A 3 48.60 -95.10 5.44
C GLU A 3 49.26 -95.54 4.12
N LEU A 4 48.48 -95.59 3.03
CA LEU A 4 48.97 -95.96 1.70
C LEU A 4 49.85 -94.84 1.12
N GLN A 5 49.50 -93.59 1.41
CA GLN A 5 50.25 -92.41 1.02
C GLN A 5 51.61 -92.32 1.76
N SER A 6 51.64 -92.69 3.04
CA SER A 6 52.86 -92.79 3.85
C SER A 6 53.81 -93.90 3.35
N LYS A 7 53.27 -95.06 2.96
CA LYS A 7 54.07 -96.15 2.37
C LYS A 7 54.68 -95.77 1.01
N ILE A 8 53.95 -95.03 0.17
CA ILE A 8 54.45 -94.53 -1.12
C ILE A 8 55.53 -93.45 -0.93
N GLU A 9 55.38 -92.56 0.05
CA GLU A 9 56.40 -91.54 0.37
C GLU A 9 57.70 -92.13 0.91
N ASN A 10 57.63 -93.27 1.61
CA ASN A 10 58.82 -93.99 2.07
C ASN A 10 59.46 -94.85 0.97
N ALA A 11 58.69 -95.35 0.00
CA ALA A 11 59.22 -96.12 -1.14
C ALA A 11 59.94 -95.26 -2.19
N GLY A 12 59.56 -93.98 -2.36
CA GLY A 12 60.18 -93.07 -3.33
C GLY A 12 61.50 -92.39 -2.89
N GLY A 13 61.94 -92.61 -1.66
CA GLY A 13 63.18 -92.05 -1.10
C GLY A 13 63.22 -90.51 -0.96
N GLU A 14 64.38 -89.96 -0.59
CA GLU A 14 64.57 -88.51 -0.43
C GLU A 14 64.26 -87.69 -1.69
N ARG A 15 64.49 -88.28 -2.88
CA ARG A 15 64.33 -87.60 -4.17
C ARG A 15 62.87 -87.27 -4.47
N LEU A 16 61.94 -88.20 -4.17
CA LEU A 16 60.50 -87.97 -4.32
C LEU A 16 59.99 -86.93 -3.31
N LYS A 17 60.47 -86.97 -2.05
CA LYS A 17 60.12 -85.96 -1.03
C LYS A 17 60.60 -84.55 -1.42
N LYS A 18 61.83 -84.41 -1.93
CA LYS A 18 62.37 -83.13 -2.43
C LYS A 18 61.59 -82.59 -3.64
N GLN A 19 61.18 -83.45 -4.57
CA GLN A 19 60.33 -83.04 -5.70
C GLN A 19 58.91 -82.66 -5.26
N LYS A 20 58.31 -83.40 -4.34
CA LYS A 20 56.97 -83.10 -3.80
C LYS A 20 56.94 -81.77 -3.04
N LEU A 21 57.99 -81.46 -2.27
CA LEU A 21 58.14 -80.15 -1.63
C LEU A 21 58.25 -79.02 -2.65
N LYS A 22 59.02 -79.19 -3.75
CA LYS A 22 59.08 -78.20 -4.84
C LYS A 22 57.73 -78.01 -5.52
N VAL A 23 56.99 -79.09 -5.80
CA VAL A 23 55.65 -79.03 -6.40
C VAL A 23 54.67 -78.32 -5.46
N ASN A 24 54.69 -78.62 -4.16
CA ASN A 24 53.84 -77.96 -3.17
C ASN A 24 54.19 -76.46 -3.04
N GLN A 25 55.48 -76.10 -3.10
CA GLN A 25 55.91 -74.71 -3.08
C GLN A 25 55.41 -73.95 -4.32
N ILE A 26 55.60 -74.54 -5.51
CA ILE A 26 55.10 -73.98 -6.77
C ILE A 26 53.57 -73.87 -6.75
N GLN A 27 52.86 -74.86 -6.22
CA GLN A 27 51.40 -74.80 -6.07
C GLN A 27 50.99 -73.66 -5.14
N SER A 28 51.68 -73.49 -4.00
CA SER A 28 51.42 -72.37 -3.08
C SER A 28 51.67 -71.01 -3.75
N ASP A 29 52.72 -70.90 -4.55
CA ASP A 29 53.06 -69.66 -5.25
C ASP A 29 52.08 -69.38 -6.41
N ILE A 30 51.60 -70.42 -7.11
CA ILE A 30 50.52 -70.32 -8.10
C ILE A 30 49.23 -69.84 -7.44
N ASP A 31 48.86 -70.39 -6.29
CA ASP A 31 47.64 -70.02 -5.57
C ASP A 31 47.72 -68.56 -5.08
N LYS A 32 48.87 -68.14 -4.54
CA LYS A 32 49.14 -66.72 -4.18
C LYS A 32 49.02 -65.80 -5.39
N ASN A 33 49.70 -66.12 -6.49
CA ASN A 33 49.64 -65.31 -7.70
C ASN A 33 48.22 -65.27 -8.30
N SER A 34 47.48 -66.38 -8.24
CA SER A 34 46.09 -66.46 -8.69
C SER A 34 45.17 -65.56 -7.85
N THR A 35 45.32 -65.58 -6.52
CA THR A 35 44.57 -64.67 -5.64
C THR A 35 44.92 -63.21 -5.89
N GLU A 36 46.19 -62.88 -6.14
CA GLU A 36 46.61 -61.52 -6.44
C GLU A 36 46.10 -61.04 -7.81
N ILE A 37 46.12 -61.90 -8.84
CA ILE A 37 45.51 -61.62 -10.16
C ILE A 37 44.02 -61.34 -10.02
N ASN A 38 43.30 -62.15 -9.23
CA ASN A 38 41.87 -61.95 -9.01
C ASN A 38 41.60 -60.64 -8.26
N ARG A 39 42.41 -60.30 -7.25
CA ARG A 39 42.33 -59.01 -6.55
C ARG A 39 42.55 -57.84 -7.51
N ARG A 40 43.56 -57.91 -8.39
CA ARG A 40 43.83 -56.88 -9.40
C ARG A 40 42.71 -56.76 -10.43
N LYS A 41 42.13 -57.88 -10.89
CA LYS A 41 40.94 -57.88 -11.77
C LYS A 41 39.75 -57.17 -11.14
N VAL A 42 39.44 -57.45 -9.88
CA VAL A 42 38.35 -56.77 -9.15
C VAL A 42 38.63 -55.27 -9.04
N GLN A 43 39.87 -54.88 -8.74
CA GLN A 43 40.28 -53.48 -8.70
C GLN A 43 40.13 -52.79 -10.07
N MET A 44 40.50 -53.44 -11.17
CA MET A 44 40.32 -52.90 -12.53
C MET A 44 38.83 -52.67 -12.84
N VAL A 45 37.98 -53.67 -12.60
CA VAL A 45 36.52 -53.55 -12.85
C VAL A 45 35.91 -52.44 -11.99
N THR A 46 36.35 -52.29 -10.74
CA THR A 46 35.91 -51.23 -9.85
C THR A 46 36.40 -49.85 -10.33
N GLY A 47 37.64 -49.77 -10.80
CA GLY A 47 38.21 -48.57 -11.41
C GLY A 47 37.44 -48.14 -12.66
N GLU A 48 37.14 -49.07 -13.57
CA GLU A 48 36.34 -48.79 -14.77
C GLU A 48 34.93 -48.28 -14.44
N LYS A 49 34.25 -48.89 -13.45
CA LYS A 49 32.96 -48.39 -12.96
C LYS A 49 33.07 -46.96 -12.41
N THR A 50 34.15 -46.67 -11.69
CA THR A 50 34.38 -45.34 -11.11
C THR A 50 34.65 -44.31 -12.20
N ILE A 51 35.47 -44.65 -13.21
CA ILE A 51 35.73 -43.80 -14.38
C ILE A 51 34.43 -43.50 -15.13
N LYS A 52 33.58 -44.50 -15.37
CA LYS A 52 32.26 -44.28 -16.01
C LYS A 52 31.37 -43.35 -15.20
N LYS A 53 31.33 -43.50 -13.87
CA LYS A 53 30.56 -42.62 -12.97
C LYS A 53 31.07 -41.19 -13.01
N LEU A 54 32.39 -40.99 -12.93
CA LEU A 54 33.02 -39.67 -13.00
C LEU A 54 32.82 -39.01 -14.36
N ALA A 55 32.95 -39.76 -15.46
CA ALA A 55 32.70 -39.25 -16.81
C ALA A 55 31.24 -38.77 -16.97
N LYS A 56 30.28 -39.51 -16.45
CA LYS A 56 28.87 -39.09 -16.43
C LYS A 56 28.67 -37.82 -15.60
N GLY A 57 29.29 -37.73 -14.42
CA GLY A 57 29.23 -36.53 -13.59
C GLY A 57 29.85 -35.29 -14.23
N ILE A 58 30.94 -35.44 -14.98
CA ILE A 58 31.56 -34.35 -15.76
C ILE A 58 30.61 -33.87 -16.86
N GLU A 59 29.94 -34.77 -17.56
CA GLU A 59 28.99 -34.43 -18.62
C GLU A 59 27.77 -33.69 -18.07
N GLU A 60 27.20 -34.16 -16.95
CA GLU A 60 26.12 -33.47 -16.24
C GLU A 60 26.56 -32.07 -15.78
N SER A 61 27.78 -31.94 -15.23
CA SER A 61 28.33 -30.65 -14.79
C SER A 61 28.58 -29.68 -15.95
N LYS A 62 28.98 -30.17 -17.12
CA LYS A 62 29.15 -29.33 -18.32
C LYS A 62 27.82 -28.75 -18.79
N LYS A 63 26.78 -29.59 -18.85
CA LYS A 63 25.42 -29.14 -19.23
C LYS A 63 24.88 -28.09 -18.28
N GLU A 64 25.11 -28.28 -16.98
CA GLU A 64 24.69 -27.31 -15.98
C GLU A 64 25.45 -25.98 -16.12
N ARG A 65 26.75 -26.04 -16.43
CA ARG A 65 27.56 -24.84 -16.67
C ARG A 65 27.08 -24.04 -17.89
N GLU A 66 26.65 -24.72 -18.95
CA GLU A 66 26.06 -24.06 -20.13
C GLU A 66 24.74 -23.38 -19.78
N ARG A 67 23.83 -24.07 -19.09
CA ARG A 67 22.54 -23.50 -18.64
C ARG A 67 22.74 -22.25 -17.78
N LEU A 68 23.63 -22.31 -16.80
CA LEU A 68 23.96 -21.15 -15.95
C LEU A 68 24.61 -20.01 -16.75
N GLY A 69 25.32 -20.32 -17.82
CA GLY A 69 25.87 -19.35 -18.75
C GLY A 69 24.78 -18.58 -19.50
N ASP A 70 23.78 -19.30 -20.01
CA ASP A 70 22.63 -18.72 -20.72
C ASP A 70 21.75 -17.88 -19.78
N GLU A 71 21.47 -18.38 -18.58
CA GLU A 71 20.73 -17.64 -17.56
C GLU A 71 21.46 -16.34 -17.16
N LYS A 72 22.78 -16.39 -17.01
CA LYS A 72 23.58 -15.20 -16.73
C LYS A 72 23.48 -14.18 -17.87
N GLN A 73 23.52 -14.61 -19.13
CA GLN A 73 23.37 -13.69 -20.26
C GLN A 73 21.98 -13.05 -20.29
N ASN A 74 20.93 -13.83 -20.04
CA ASN A 74 19.57 -13.32 -19.94
C ASN A 74 19.42 -12.29 -18.81
N MET A 75 19.96 -12.58 -17.62
CA MET A 75 19.96 -11.65 -16.50
C MET A 75 20.73 -10.36 -16.80
N MET A 76 21.86 -10.45 -17.50
CA MET A 76 22.60 -9.25 -17.95
C MET A 76 21.81 -8.42 -18.96
N GLY A 77 21.01 -9.04 -19.83
CA GLY A 77 20.10 -8.35 -20.74
C GLY A 77 19.02 -7.58 -19.99
N ILE A 78 18.33 -8.24 -19.05
CA ILE A 78 17.30 -7.63 -18.21
C ILE A 78 17.89 -6.46 -17.38
N PHE A 79 19.09 -6.63 -16.82
CA PHE A 79 19.76 -5.58 -16.06
C PHE A 79 20.00 -4.32 -16.90
N LYS A 80 20.47 -4.47 -18.14
CA LYS A 80 20.65 -3.33 -19.07
C LYS A 80 19.33 -2.63 -19.40
N GLU A 81 18.25 -3.37 -19.58
CA GLU A 81 16.93 -2.76 -19.81
C GLU A 81 16.44 -1.97 -18.60
N ILE A 82 16.63 -2.51 -17.40
CA ILE A 82 16.28 -1.82 -16.14
C ILE A 82 17.12 -0.55 -15.99
N GLU A 83 18.42 -0.62 -16.26
CA GLU A 83 19.32 0.53 -16.20
C GLU A 83 18.90 1.65 -17.17
N GLN A 84 18.54 1.29 -18.41
CA GLN A 84 18.02 2.26 -19.38
C GLN A 84 16.69 2.89 -18.94
N LYS A 85 15.78 2.10 -18.35
CA LYS A 85 14.51 2.61 -17.81
C LYS A 85 14.74 3.54 -16.62
N ALA A 86 15.65 3.18 -15.72
CA ALA A 86 16.00 4.01 -14.57
C ALA A 86 16.58 5.37 -15.02
N PHE A 87 17.41 5.38 -16.05
CA PHE A 87 17.95 6.63 -16.60
C PHE A 87 16.86 7.54 -17.19
N LYS A 88 15.88 6.97 -17.89
CA LYS A 88 14.72 7.72 -18.41
C LYS A 88 13.88 8.32 -17.27
N VAL A 89 13.58 7.53 -16.25
CA VAL A 89 12.81 8.01 -15.07
C VAL A 89 13.57 9.12 -14.35
N GLN A 90 14.89 9.02 -14.24
CA GLN A 90 15.71 10.07 -13.63
C GLN A 90 15.72 11.37 -14.44
N ASP A 91 15.75 11.29 -15.77
CA ASP A 91 15.65 12.46 -16.65
C ASP A 91 14.27 13.13 -16.58
N ASP A 92 13.19 12.32 -16.59
CA ASP A 92 11.81 12.80 -16.45
C ASP A 92 11.57 13.42 -15.06
N TYR A 93 12.15 12.85 -14.01
CA TYR A 93 12.11 13.43 -12.66
C TYR A 93 12.77 14.82 -12.62
N LYS A 94 13.95 14.98 -13.22
CA LYS A 94 14.63 16.28 -13.28
C LYS A 94 13.79 17.33 -14.02
N LYS A 95 13.23 16.99 -15.19
CA LYS A 95 12.34 17.91 -15.94
C LYS A 95 11.10 18.29 -15.14
N THR A 96 10.50 17.32 -14.44
CA THR A 96 9.33 17.58 -13.60
C THR A 96 9.68 18.48 -12.43
N GLN A 97 10.84 18.27 -11.80
CA GLN A 97 11.33 19.11 -10.70
C GLN A 97 11.55 20.55 -11.16
N GLU A 98 12.18 20.77 -12.32
CA GLU A 98 12.37 22.10 -12.90
C GLU A 98 11.04 22.80 -13.19
N SER A 99 10.03 22.07 -13.71
CA SER A 99 8.69 22.61 -13.94
C SER A 99 7.97 22.96 -12.64
N VAL A 100 8.11 22.14 -11.59
CA VAL A 100 7.55 22.42 -10.26
C VAL A 100 8.15 23.69 -9.66
N ASP A 101 9.47 23.86 -9.78
CA ASP A 101 10.16 25.05 -9.27
C ASP A 101 9.71 26.32 -10.02
N GLN A 102 9.56 26.26 -11.35
CA GLN A 102 8.99 27.35 -12.16
C GLN A 102 7.55 27.69 -11.74
N HIS A 103 6.70 26.67 -11.54
CA HIS A 103 5.31 26.90 -11.11
C HIS A 103 5.22 27.48 -9.70
N LYS A 104 6.16 27.13 -8.82
CA LYS A 104 6.23 27.66 -7.46
C LYS A 104 6.57 29.16 -7.46
N GLU A 105 7.51 29.59 -8.29
CA GLU A 105 7.83 31.01 -8.45
C GLU A 105 6.62 31.81 -8.95
N VAL A 106 5.90 31.30 -9.96
CA VAL A 106 4.68 31.95 -10.48
C VAL A 106 3.59 32.02 -9.40
N LEU A 107 3.42 30.96 -8.61
CA LEU A 107 2.42 30.93 -7.54
C LEU A 107 2.73 31.96 -6.45
N ASP A 108 3.99 32.10 -6.06
CA ASP A 108 4.38 33.05 -5.03
C ASP A 108 4.25 34.50 -5.52
N ALA A 109 4.58 34.78 -6.78
CA ALA A 109 4.31 36.09 -7.40
C ALA A 109 2.80 36.40 -7.45
N ALA A 110 1.96 35.43 -7.80
CA ALA A 110 0.51 35.59 -7.83
C ALA A 110 -0.09 35.83 -6.43
N LYS A 111 0.45 35.19 -5.38
CA LYS A 111 0.05 35.44 -3.99
C LYS A 111 0.40 36.86 -3.54
N GLU A 112 1.58 37.36 -3.90
CA GLU A 112 1.96 38.74 -3.58
C GLU A 112 1.02 39.76 -4.21
N GLU A 113 0.70 39.59 -5.50
CA GLU A 113 -0.28 40.44 -6.19
C GLU A 113 -1.67 40.34 -5.57
N TYR A 114 -2.12 39.13 -5.24
CA TYR A 114 -3.39 38.92 -4.53
C TYR A 114 -3.43 39.66 -3.19
N HIS A 115 -2.35 39.60 -2.39
CA HIS A 115 -2.28 40.32 -1.12
C HIS A 115 -2.31 41.84 -1.30
N LYS A 116 -1.66 42.39 -2.34
CA LYS A 116 -1.74 43.82 -2.67
C LYS A 116 -3.17 44.22 -3.03
N VAL A 117 -3.81 43.48 -3.93
CA VAL A 117 -5.19 43.74 -4.35
C VAL A 117 -6.16 43.63 -3.18
N LYS A 118 -6.00 42.62 -2.31
CA LYS A 118 -6.82 42.44 -1.12
C LYS A 118 -6.69 43.64 -0.15
N LYS A 119 -5.47 44.12 0.08
CA LYS A 119 -5.23 45.29 0.94
C LYS A 119 -5.92 46.54 0.38
N LEU A 120 -5.81 46.77 -0.93
CA LEU A 120 -6.50 47.88 -1.60
C LEU A 120 -8.03 47.74 -1.53
N MET A 121 -8.56 46.52 -1.67
CA MET A 121 -9.99 46.26 -1.51
C MET A 121 -10.47 46.58 -0.09
N ASP A 122 -9.74 46.14 0.93
CA ASP A 122 -10.08 46.39 2.34
C ASP A 122 -10.02 47.90 2.67
N GLU A 123 -9.04 48.63 2.12
CA GLU A 123 -8.93 50.09 2.24
C GLU A 123 -10.11 50.82 1.56
N MET A 124 -10.48 50.42 0.33
CA MET A 124 -11.64 50.98 -0.37
C MET A 124 -12.95 50.70 0.38
N ARG A 125 -13.11 49.51 0.95
CA ARG A 125 -14.30 49.13 1.72
C ARG A 125 -14.43 49.95 3.01
N SER A 126 -13.33 50.25 3.68
CA SER A 126 -13.34 51.15 4.84
C SER A 126 -13.78 52.57 4.44
N SER A 127 -13.25 53.08 3.32
CA SER A 127 -13.61 54.40 2.79
C SER A 127 -15.09 54.48 2.37
N GLU A 128 -15.62 53.41 1.77
CA GLU A 128 -17.05 53.30 1.40
C GLU A 128 -17.96 53.40 2.63
N VAL A 129 -17.63 52.69 3.72
CA VAL A 129 -18.39 52.75 4.98
C VAL A 129 -18.34 54.16 5.59
N ASP A 130 -17.18 54.80 5.60
CA ASP A 130 -17.03 56.17 6.10
C ASP A 130 -17.83 57.18 5.26
N ALA A 131 -17.86 56.99 3.94
CA ALA A 131 -18.65 57.82 3.03
C ALA A 131 -20.16 57.63 3.26
N ASP A 132 -20.63 56.40 3.44
CA ASP A 132 -22.05 56.12 3.73
C ASP A 132 -22.48 56.73 5.06
N PHE A 133 -21.63 56.65 6.10
CA PHE A 133 -21.92 57.26 7.40
C PHE A 133 -22.08 58.79 7.30
N LYS A 134 -21.15 59.46 6.59
CA LYS A 134 -21.24 60.90 6.32
C LYS A 134 -22.48 61.26 5.49
N LEU A 135 -22.85 60.40 4.54
CA LEU A 135 -24.03 60.60 3.70
C LEU A 135 -25.34 60.44 4.50
N GLN A 136 -25.38 59.52 5.46
CA GLN A 136 -26.51 59.41 6.38
C GLN A 136 -26.65 60.64 7.30
N ASP A 137 -25.56 61.13 7.86
CA ASP A 137 -25.59 62.31 8.74
C ASP A 137 -25.97 63.58 7.99
N THR A 138 -25.44 63.78 6.79
CA THR A 138 -25.88 64.89 5.92
C THR A 138 -27.34 64.79 5.53
N LYS A 139 -27.87 63.59 5.25
CA LYS A 139 -29.32 63.38 5.02
C LYS A 139 -30.18 63.73 6.25
N LYS A 140 -29.72 63.42 7.47
CA LYS A 140 -30.44 63.80 8.70
C LYS A 140 -30.48 65.33 8.85
N LEU A 141 -29.33 65.98 8.69
CA LEU A 141 -29.24 67.45 8.73
C LEU A 141 -30.17 68.09 7.69
N LEU A 142 -30.21 67.55 6.47
CA LEU A 142 -31.06 68.06 5.39
C LEU A 142 -32.56 67.96 5.76
N LYS A 143 -32.99 66.87 6.40
CA LYS A 143 -34.36 66.73 6.93
C LYS A 143 -34.66 67.74 8.04
N GLU A 144 -33.71 68.00 8.93
CA GLU A 144 -33.87 69.01 9.99
C GLU A 144 -34.02 70.42 9.40
N TRP A 145 -33.22 70.76 8.40
CA TRP A 145 -33.30 72.04 7.70
C TRP A 145 -34.60 72.20 6.92
N ASP A 146 -35.08 71.16 6.23
CA ASP A 146 -36.38 71.15 5.55
C ASP A 146 -37.56 71.36 6.53
N MET A 147 -37.48 70.74 7.72
CA MET A 147 -38.47 70.99 8.79
C MET A 147 -38.43 72.43 9.30
N LYS A 148 -37.23 72.99 9.51
CA LYS A 148 -37.06 74.39 9.91
C LYS A 148 -37.58 75.34 8.83
N GLU A 149 -37.27 75.10 7.56
CA GLU A 149 -37.77 75.89 6.43
C GLU A 149 -39.29 75.92 6.42
N LYS A 150 -39.95 74.75 6.52
CA LYS A 150 -41.42 74.66 6.60
C LYS A 150 -41.99 75.42 7.80
N ALA A 151 -41.33 75.34 8.96
CA ALA A 151 -41.75 76.07 10.16
C ALA A 151 -41.61 77.59 9.99
N TYR A 152 -40.51 78.07 9.41
CA TYR A 152 -40.32 79.50 9.12
C TYR A 152 -41.27 79.99 8.03
N LYS A 153 -41.53 79.19 7.01
CA LYS A 153 -42.51 79.50 5.96
C LYS A 153 -43.91 79.67 6.53
N LYS A 154 -44.35 78.74 7.39
CA LYS A 154 -45.63 78.85 8.10
C LYS A 154 -45.70 80.11 8.98
N LYS A 155 -44.64 80.43 9.72
CA LYS A 155 -44.56 81.68 10.50
C LYS A 155 -44.64 82.93 9.62
N LEU A 156 -44.05 82.89 8.43
CA LEU A 156 -44.09 83.98 7.47
C LEU A 156 -45.50 84.17 6.89
N ASP A 157 -46.17 83.06 6.56
CA ASP A 157 -47.56 83.05 6.10
C ASP A 157 -48.51 83.58 7.20
N ASP A 158 -48.30 83.20 8.46
CA ASP A 158 -49.06 83.71 9.61
C ASP A 158 -48.90 85.23 9.78
N VAL A 159 -47.66 85.73 9.69
CA VAL A 159 -47.36 87.18 9.75
C VAL A 159 -47.95 87.94 8.55
N GLN A 160 -47.93 87.35 7.36
CA GLN A 160 -48.60 87.94 6.19
C GLN A 160 -50.11 88.00 6.37
N ALA A 161 -50.74 86.97 6.93
CA ALA A 161 -52.16 86.96 7.23
C ALA A 161 -52.54 88.02 8.28
N ASP A 162 -51.73 88.20 9.32
CA ASP A 162 -51.92 89.26 10.31
C ASP A 162 -51.73 90.65 9.72
N LEU A 163 -50.78 90.83 8.80
CA LEU A 163 -50.60 92.09 8.06
C LEU A 163 -51.80 92.42 7.17
N VAL A 164 -52.36 91.43 6.47
CA VAL A 164 -53.57 91.61 5.64
C VAL A 164 -54.76 91.99 6.51
N LYS A 165 -54.95 91.34 7.66
CA LYS A 165 -56.00 91.73 8.63
C LYS A 165 -55.79 93.15 9.14
N HIS A 166 -54.57 93.53 9.48
CA HIS A 166 -54.26 94.90 9.90
C HIS A 166 -54.51 95.93 8.78
N LEU A 167 -54.19 95.61 7.54
CA LEU A 167 -54.48 96.46 6.37
C LEU A 167 -55.99 96.59 6.09
N GLU A 168 -56.75 95.50 6.23
CA GLU A 168 -58.22 95.52 6.12
C GLU A 168 -58.87 96.32 7.27
N GLN A 169 -58.26 96.30 8.45
CA GLN A 169 -58.71 97.06 9.61
C GLN A 169 -58.37 98.56 9.47
N VAL A 170 -57.26 98.89 8.82
CA VAL A 170 -56.89 100.27 8.44
C VAL A 170 -57.75 100.80 7.28
N GLN A 171 -58.30 99.95 6.41
CA GLN A 171 -59.22 100.38 5.34
C GLN A 171 -60.67 100.67 5.79
N LYS A 172 -61.07 100.27 7.01
CA LYS A 172 -62.45 100.44 7.51
C LYS A 172 -62.68 101.71 8.34
N ASP A 173 -61.63 102.36 8.82
CA ASP A 173 -61.70 103.63 9.54
C ASP A 173 -61.21 104.79 8.65
N ALA A 174 -62.18 105.38 7.95
CA ALA A 174 -62.26 106.71 7.35
C ALA A 174 -60.99 107.58 7.08
N VAL A 175 -60.91 108.09 5.83
CA VAL A 175 -60.82 109.53 5.43
C VAL A 175 -59.70 110.36 6.10
N ASP A 176 -58.71 110.97 5.47
CA ASP A 176 -58.65 111.85 4.28
C ASP A 176 -57.16 112.01 3.85
N PRO A 177 -56.86 112.57 2.66
CA PRO A 177 -55.57 112.59 2.00
C PRO A 177 -54.65 113.73 2.48
N GLU A 178 -53.40 113.69 2.01
CA GLU A 178 -52.30 114.65 2.25
C GLU A 178 -51.52 114.49 3.56
N LYS A 179 -50.49 113.63 3.53
CA LYS A 179 -49.08 114.08 3.69
C LYS A 179 -48.08 112.93 3.61
N LEU A 180 -46.89 113.33 3.14
CA LEU A 180 -45.58 112.71 3.32
C LEU A 180 -45.13 111.63 2.31
N GLN A 181 -44.62 112.17 1.21
CA GLN A 181 -43.38 111.71 0.60
C GLN A 181 -42.26 111.51 1.63
N ALA A 182 -41.35 110.59 1.28
CA ALA A 182 -40.00 110.37 1.81
C ALA A 182 -39.89 109.47 3.06
N THR A 183 -39.70 108.17 2.83
CA THR A 183 -38.52 107.45 3.40
C THR A 183 -38.30 106.08 2.73
N LEU A 184 -37.10 105.94 2.13
CA LEU A 184 -36.26 104.73 2.04
C LEU A 184 -36.74 103.62 1.09
N ALA A 185 -36.22 103.46 -0.14
CA ALA A 185 -34.83 103.10 -0.47
C ALA A 185 -34.28 101.99 0.43
N ASN A 186 -34.49 100.74 0.00
CA ASN A 186 -33.49 99.69 0.12
C ASN A 186 -33.50 98.90 -1.17
N GLU A 187 -32.45 99.12 -1.94
CA GLU A 187 -31.98 98.26 -3.00
C GLU A 187 -31.79 96.83 -2.49
N THR A 188 -31.79 95.90 -3.45
CA THR A 188 -31.23 94.54 -3.40
C THR A 188 -32.26 93.42 -3.33
N LEU A 189 -32.99 93.22 -4.42
CA LEU A 189 -33.54 91.92 -4.81
C LEU A 189 -33.49 91.79 -6.35
N THR A 190 -32.28 91.95 -6.88
CA THR A 190 -31.91 91.47 -8.22
C THR A 190 -30.70 90.57 -8.08
N GLU A 191 -30.92 89.41 -7.48
CA GLU A 191 -30.24 88.21 -7.98
C GLU A 191 -31.34 87.30 -8.51
N SER A 192 -31.68 87.59 -9.76
CA SER A 192 -32.28 86.63 -10.67
C SER A 192 -31.68 85.25 -10.40
N CYS A 193 -32.57 84.28 -10.15
CA CYS A 193 -32.37 82.87 -10.48
C CYS A 193 -31.30 82.78 -11.56
N THR A 194 -30.12 82.32 -11.17
CA THR A 194 -28.99 82.29 -12.08
C THR A 194 -29.21 81.08 -12.99
N LEU A 195 -30.18 81.22 -13.91
CA LEU A 195 -30.45 80.29 -15.00
C LEU A 195 -29.12 79.96 -15.68
N LYS A 196 -28.22 80.95 -15.77
CA LYS A 196 -26.82 80.79 -16.19
C LYS A 196 -25.98 79.82 -15.35
N LYS A 197 -25.96 79.91 -14.01
CA LYS A 197 -25.19 78.95 -13.17
C LYS A 197 -25.80 77.55 -13.20
N SER A 198 -27.13 77.43 -13.28
CA SER A 198 -27.78 76.13 -13.49
C SER A 198 -27.52 75.56 -14.88
N LEU A 199 -27.44 76.40 -15.92
CA LEU A 199 -27.10 75.98 -17.29
C LEU A 199 -25.62 75.59 -17.40
N GLU A 200 -24.72 76.30 -16.73
CA GLU A 200 -23.29 75.96 -16.69
C GLU A 200 -23.04 74.66 -15.93
N THR A 201 -23.73 74.43 -14.81
CA THR A 201 -23.63 73.16 -14.07
C THR A 201 -24.24 71.98 -14.85
N VAL A 202 -25.36 72.19 -15.55
CA VAL A 202 -25.92 71.20 -16.48
C VAL A 202 -24.95 70.92 -17.62
N ALA A 203 -24.36 71.93 -18.23
CA ALA A 203 -23.37 71.76 -19.31
C ALA A 203 -22.11 71.02 -18.83
N LEU A 204 -21.66 71.27 -17.60
CA LEU A 204 -20.50 70.62 -17.00
C LEU A 204 -20.81 69.15 -16.65
N LEU A 205 -22.00 68.86 -16.14
CA LEU A 205 -22.48 67.50 -15.91
C LEU A 205 -22.72 66.74 -17.23
N GLU A 206 -23.23 67.40 -18.27
CA GLU A 206 -23.38 66.83 -19.62
C GLU A 206 -22.02 66.54 -20.27
N ALA A 207 -21.03 67.40 -20.07
CA ALA A 207 -19.65 67.17 -20.50
C ALA A 207 -19.03 65.96 -19.77
N GLN A 208 -19.21 65.88 -18.44
CA GLN A 208 -18.77 64.73 -17.65
C GLN A 208 -19.50 63.43 -18.04
N LEU A 209 -20.79 63.49 -18.37
CA LEU A 209 -21.56 62.34 -18.86
C LEU A 209 -21.11 61.89 -20.26
N LYS A 210 -20.66 62.83 -21.11
CA LYS A 210 -20.08 62.51 -22.41
C LYS A 210 -18.69 61.89 -22.29
N GLU A 211 -17.93 62.30 -21.27
CA GLU A 211 -16.58 61.81 -20.98
C GLU A 211 -16.61 60.43 -20.28
N MET A 212 -17.55 60.22 -19.35
CA MET A 212 -17.94 58.90 -18.85
C MET A 212 -18.73 58.17 -19.94
N ASN A 213 -18.08 57.64 -20.97
CA ASN A 213 -18.70 56.74 -21.93
C ASN A 213 -18.89 55.35 -21.28
N PRO A 214 -20.04 55.05 -20.65
CA PRO A 214 -20.20 53.86 -19.84
C PRO A 214 -20.41 52.69 -20.81
N ASN A 215 -19.56 51.67 -20.74
CA ASN A 215 -19.73 50.51 -21.58
C ASN A 215 -20.95 49.70 -21.13
N LEU A 216 -22.12 49.96 -21.72
CA LEU A 216 -23.38 49.27 -21.39
C LEU A 216 -23.32 47.77 -21.69
N ASP A 217 -22.44 47.33 -22.60
CA ASP A 217 -22.24 45.91 -22.90
C ASP A 217 -21.65 45.14 -21.70
N SER A 218 -20.89 45.83 -20.82
CA SER A 218 -20.28 45.23 -19.63
C SER A 218 -21.32 44.63 -18.66
N ILE A 219 -22.52 45.23 -18.57
CA ILE A 219 -23.62 44.70 -17.74
C ILE A 219 -24.13 43.37 -18.31
N SER A 220 -24.24 43.28 -19.64
CA SER A 220 -24.66 42.06 -20.32
C SER A 220 -23.60 40.95 -20.24
N GLU A 221 -22.32 41.31 -20.37
CA GLU A 221 -21.19 40.39 -20.21
C GLU A 221 -21.07 39.88 -18.77
N TYR A 222 -21.24 40.76 -17.79
CA TYR A 222 -21.26 40.38 -16.38
C TYR A 222 -22.38 39.38 -16.11
N ARG A 223 -23.61 39.63 -16.60
CA ARG A 223 -24.73 38.67 -16.43
C ARG A 223 -24.42 37.31 -17.06
N LYS A 224 -23.85 37.28 -18.27
CA LYS A 224 -23.44 36.03 -18.92
C LYS A 224 -22.36 35.29 -18.11
N LYS A 225 -21.31 36.00 -17.68
CA LYS A 225 -20.24 35.41 -16.86
C LYS A 225 -20.73 34.96 -15.48
N ALA A 226 -21.64 35.70 -14.85
CA ALA A 226 -22.24 35.31 -13.58
C ALA A 226 -23.05 34.03 -13.72
N SER A 227 -23.86 33.91 -14.78
CA SER A 227 -24.61 32.67 -15.06
C SER A 227 -23.67 31.48 -15.30
N LEU A 228 -22.64 31.65 -16.13
CA LEU A 228 -21.66 30.60 -16.39
C LEU A 228 -20.88 30.22 -15.12
N TYR A 229 -20.54 31.19 -14.29
CA TYR A 229 -19.87 30.95 -13.01
C TYR A 229 -20.75 30.10 -12.09
N THR A 230 -22.04 30.41 -11.96
CA THR A 230 -22.98 29.62 -11.15
C THR A 230 -23.06 28.18 -11.66
N GLU A 231 -23.20 27.98 -12.97
CA GLU A 231 -23.20 26.64 -13.59
C GLU A 231 -21.91 25.86 -13.28
N ARG A 232 -20.73 26.49 -13.43
CA ARG A 232 -19.45 25.85 -13.13
C ARG A 232 -19.27 25.53 -11.64
N VAL A 233 -19.81 26.35 -10.75
CA VAL A 233 -19.80 26.09 -9.30
C VAL A 233 -20.69 24.89 -8.98
N GLU A 234 -21.85 24.77 -9.61
CA GLU A 234 -22.73 23.59 -9.46
C GLU A 234 -22.07 22.31 -9.97
N GLU A 235 -21.42 22.35 -11.14
CA GLU A 235 -20.63 21.23 -11.68
C GLU A 235 -19.50 20.84 -10.71
N LEU A 236 -18.73 21.81 -10.21
CA LEU A 236 -17.64 21.58 -9.28
C LEU A 236 -18.16 20.94 -7.98
N ASN A 237 -19.26 21.43 -7.44
CA ASN A 237 -19.88 20.86 -6.23
C ASN A 237 -20.32 19.42 -6.46
N THR A 238 -20.90 19.12 -7.62
CA THR A 238 -21.34 17.76 -7.98
C THR A 238 -20.16 16.81 -8.06
N VAL A 239 -19.09 17.17 -8.79
CA VAL A 239 -17.87 16.34 -8.90
C VAL A 239 -17.16 16.18 -7.56
N THR A 240 -17.19 17.23 -6.73
CA THR A 240 -16.63 17.20 -5.37
C THR A 240 -17.38 16.21 -4.49
N GLN A 241 -18.71 16.17 -4.57
CA GLN A 241 -19.54 15.20 -3.85
C GLN A 241 -19.28 13.77 -4.33
N GLU A 242 -19.25 13.54 -5.64
CA GLU A 242 -18.94 12.22 -6.22
C GLU A 242 -17.57 11.71 -5.77
N ARG A 243 -16.55 12.57 -5.78
CA ARG A 243 -15.21 12.25 -5.26
C ARG A 243 -15.27 11.86 -3.79
N ASP A 244 -15.99 12.63 -2.97
CA ASP A 244 -16.06 12.39 -1.53
C ASP A 244 -16.81 11.10 -1.21
N ASP A 245 -17.84 10.76 -1.96
CA ASP A 245 -18.57 9.50 -1.80
C ASP A 245 -17.74 8.29 -2.27
N LEU A 246 -17.01 8.41 -3.38
CA LEU A 246 -16.04 7.38 -3.80
C LEU A 246 -14.92 7.20 -2.77
N LYS A 247 -14.45 8.29 -2.15
CA LYS A 247 -13.43 8.24 -1.10
C LYS A 247 -13.97 7.51 0.14
N LYS A 248 -15.20 7.80 0.58
CA LYS A 248 -15.85 7.08 1.68
C LYS A 248 -15.97 5.59 1.39
N GLN A 249 -16.43 5.21 0.20
CA GLN A 249 -16.52 3.80 -0.19
C GLN A 249 -15.15 3.10 -0.17
N CYS A 250 -14.12 3.78 -0.66
CA CYS A 250 -12.75 3.26 -0.61
C CYS A 250 -12.27 3.06 0.83
N ASP A 251 -12.55 4.00 1.72
CA ASP A 251 -12.16 3.92 3.14
C ASP A 251 -12.95 2.83 3.89
N GLU A 252 -14.23 2.64 3.58
CA GLU A 252 -15.04 1.52 4.09
C GLU A 252 -14.48 0.16 3.65
N LEU A 253 -14.11 0.03 2.37
CA LEU A 253 -13.51 -1.20 1.84
C LEU A 253 -12.14 -1.47 2.47
N LYS A 254 -11.31 -0.45 2.67
CA LYS A 254 -10.03 -0.57 3.37
C LYS A 254 -10.22 -1.04 4.81
N LYS A 255 -11.20 -0.47 5.51
CA LYS A 255 -11.53 -0.86 6.88
C LYS A 255 -12.00 -2.31 6.94
N LYS A 256 -12.92 -2.71 6.06
CA LYS A 256 -13.39 -4.10 5.97
C LYS A 256 -12.24 -5.07 5.68
N ARG A 257 -11.36 -4.72 4.73
CA ARG A 257 -10.17 -5.51 4.41
C ARG A 257 -9.23 -5.65 5.63
N PHE A 258 -9.02 -4.57 6.37
CA PHE A 258 -8.20 -4.56 7.57
C PHE A 258 -8.80 -5.44 8.67
N ASP A 259 -10.10 -5.30 8.94
CA ASP A 259 -10.80 -6.06 9.98
C ASP A 259 -10.80 -7.56 9.67
N GLU A 260 -11.07 -7.95 8.42
CA GLU A 260 -11.02 -9.35 7.97
C GLU A 260 -9.60 -9.92 8.04
N PHE A 261 -8.60 -9.13 7.64
CA PHE A 261 -7.19 -9.53 7.72
C PHE A 261 -6.76 -9.74 9.18
N MET A 262 -7.06 -8.79 10.07
CA MET A 262 -6.66 -8.87 11.49
C MET A 262 -7.36 -10.02 12.20
N ALA A 263 -8.64 -10.28 11.91
CA ALA A 263 -9.36 -11.43 12.45
C ALA A 263 -8.69 -12.76 12.05
N GLY A 264 -8.34 -12.90 10.77
CA GLY A 264 -7.63 -14.09 10.27
C GLY A 264 -6.21 -14.21 10.83
N PHE A 265 -5.46 -13.11 10.85
CA PHE A 265 -4.09 -13.04 11.34
C PHE A 265 -4.00 -13.45 12.81
N ASN A 266 -4.89 -12.92 13.66
CA ASN A 266 -4.93 -13.26 15.08
C ASN A 266 -5.28 -14.74 15.30
N CYS A 267 -6.23 -15.29 14.53
CA CYS A 267 -6.59 -16.70 14.60
C CYS A 267 -5.40 -17.61 14.22
N ILE A 268 -4.72 -17.29 13.11
CA ILE A 268 -3.55 -18.04 12.64
C ILE A 268 -2.39 -17.92 13.65
N SER A 269 -2.14 -16.74 14.21
CA SER A 269 -1.06 -16.51 15.18
C SER A 269 -1.27 -17.31 16.48
N LEU A 270 -2.51 -17.31 17.01
CA LEU A 270 -2.87 -18.12 18.18
C LEU A 270 -2.67 -19.61 17.90
N LYS A 271 -3.15 -20.09 16.75
CA LYS A 271 -3.03 -21.51 16.38
C LYS A 271 -1.59 -21.92 16.09
N LEU A 272 -0.80 -21.05 15.48
CA LEU A 272 0.63 -21.27 15.28
C LEU A 272 1.34 -21.52 16.62
N LYS A 273 1.07 -20.67 17.62
CA LYS A 273 1.64 -20.81 18.95
C LYS A 273 1.28 -22.14 19.60
N GLU A 274 -0.01 -22.50 19.57
CA GLU A 274 -0.51 -23.79 20.07
C GLU A 274 0.14 -24.98 19.34
N MET A 275 0.19 -24.96 18.00
CA MET A 275 0.74 -26.04 17.20
C MET A 275 2.25 -26.18 17.40
N TYR A 276 2.98 -25.07 17.46
CA TYR A 276 4.41 -25.10 17.70
C TYR A 276 4.73 -25.73 19.06
N GLN A 277 4.08 -25.24 20.13
CA GLN A 277 4.24 -25.78 21.48
C GLN A 277 3.90 -27.27 21.57
N MET A 278 2.85 -27.71 20.87
CA MET A 278 2.47 -29.12 20.80
C MET A 278 3.55 -29.98 20.14
N ILE A 279 4.12 -29.52 19.02
CA ILE A 279 5.11 -30.29 18.25
C ILE A 279 6.47 -30.35 18.97
N THR A 280 6.95 -29.22 19.50
CA THR A 280 8.28 -29.15 20.16
C THR A 280 8.26 -29.56 21.62
N LEU A 281 7.08 -29.71 22.23
CA LEU A 281 6.89 -29.86 23.68
C LEU A 281 7.59 -28.74 24.48
N GLY A 282 7.60 -27.52 23.93
CA GLY A 282 8.16 -26.32 24.56
C GLY A 282 8.80 -25.32 23.58
N GLY A 283 8.99 -24.08 24.01
CA GLY A 283 9.34 -22.98 23.10
C GLY A 283 8.10 -22.20 22.66
N ASP A 284 8.28 -21.21 21.80
CA ASP A 284 7.19 -20.35 21.29
C ASP A 284 7.43 -19.96 19.83
N ALA A 285 6.36 -19.67 19.11
CA ALA A 285 6.38 -19.15 17.76
C ALA A 285 5.34 -18.03 17.65
N GLU A 286 5.71 -16.93 16.99
CA GLU A 286 4.89 -15.74 16.90
C GLU A 286 5.03 -15.08 15.53
N LEU A 287 3.92 -14.59 15.01
CA LEU A 287 3.86 -13.76 13.81
C LEU A 287 3.65 -12.31 14.25
N GLU A 288 4.60 -11.45 13.87
CA GLU A 288 4.57 -10.03 14.20
C GLU A 288 4.40 -9.23 12.91
N LEU A 289 3.52 -8.22 12.95
CA LEU A 289 3.41 -7.23 11.89
C LEU A 289 4.55 -6.22 12.05
N VAL A 290 5.21 -5.88 10.95
CA VAL A 290 6.26 -4.84 10.98
C VAL A 290 5.62 -3.48 11.28
N ASP A 291 4.49 -3.20 10.65
CA ASP A 291 3.64 -2.05 10.95
C ASP A 291 2.25 -2.51 11.43
N SER A 292 1.87 -2.07 12.63
CA SER A 292 0.57 -2.36 13.25
C SER A 292 -0.57 -1.47 12.74
N LEU A 293 -0.25 -0.30 12.16
CA LEU A 293 -1.22 0.65 11.60
C LEU A 293 -1.59 0.27 10.18
N ASP A 294 -0.62 -0.15 9.36
CA ASP A 294 -0.85 -0.66 8.02
C ASP A 294 -0.15 -2.01 7.76
N PRO A 295 -0.84 -3.15 8.00
CA PRO A 295 -0.26 -4.48 7.84
C PRO A 295 0.12 -4.82 6.39
N PHE A 296 -0.30 -4.01 5.41
CA PHE A 296 -0.07 -4.26 3.99
C PHE A 296 1.19 -3.58 3.45
N SER A 297 1.83 -2.69 4.22
CA SER A 297 2.98 -1.90 3.77
C SER A 297 4.32 -2.63 3.91
N GLU A 298 4.64 -3.13 5.11
CA GLU A 298 5.99 -3.64 5.44
C GLU A 298 6.04 -5.17 5.69
N GLY A 299 4.90 -5.85 5.67
CA GLY A 299 4.80 -7.32 5.73
C GLY A 299 4.81 -7.91 7.15
N VAL A 300 5.10 -9.22 7.22
CA VAL A 300 5.01 -10.03 8.45
C VAL A 300 6.36 -10.68 8.75
N VAL A 301 6.79 -10.59 10.01
CA VAL A 301 7.98 -11.25 10.53
C VAL A 301 7.59 -12.53 11.26
N PHE A 302 8.24 -13.63 10.91
CA PHE A 302 8.08 -14.90 11.60
C PHE A 302 9.24 -15.13 12.58
N SER A 303 8.94 -14.99 13.87
CA SER A 303 9.88 -15.13 14.98
C SER A 303 9.60 -16.41 15.75
N VAL A 304 10.66 -17.14 16.09
CA VAL A 304 10.56 -18.42 16.79
C VAL A 304 11.56 -18.46 17.94
N ARG A 305 11.13 -19.02 19.06
CA ARG A 305 11.93 -19.33 20.24
C ARG A 305 11.96 -20.84 20.46
N PRO A 306 12.98 -21.54 19.95
CA PRO A 306 13.17 -22.95 20.25
C PRO A 306 13.32 -23.19 21.77
N PRO A 307 13.02 -24.41 22.25
CA PRO A 307 13.13 -24.73 23.67
C PRO A 307 14.56 -24.44 24.18
N LYS A 308 14.65 -23.69 25.28
CA LYS A 308 15.92 -23.28 25.93
C LYS A 308 16.81 -22.35 25.07
N LYS A 309 16.27 -21.69 24.04
CA LYS A 309 17.00 -20.69 23.22
C LYS A 309 16.30 -19.33 23.23
N SER A 310 16.98 -18.32 22.70
CA SER A 310 16.43 -16.97 22.49
C SER A 310 15.57 -16.89 21.23
N TRP A 311 14.76 -15.83 21.13
CA TRP A 311 14.00 -15.49 19.93
C TRP A 311 14.93 -15.24 18.74
N LYS A 312 14.61 -15.85 17.60
CA LYS A 312 15.32 -15.68 16.34
C LYS A 312 14.34 -15.67 15.18
N ASN A 313 14.66 -14.89 14.15
CA ASN A 313 13.97 -14.95 12.87
C ASN A 313 14.17 -16.33 12.22
N ILE A 314 13.14 -16.85 11.56
CA ILE A 314 13.18 -18.15 10.86
C ILE A 314 14.40 -18.29 9.93
N ALA A 315 14.84 -17.22 9.27
CA ALA A 315 15.99 -17.25 8.37
C ALA A 315 17.30 -17.72 9.06
N ASN A 316 17.42 -17.47 10.37
CA ASN A 316 18.61 -17.75 11.17
C ASN A 316 18.53 -19.04 11.99
N LEU A 317 17.47 -19.85 11.80
CA LEU A 317 17.29 -21.14 12.47
C LEU A 317 18.06 -22.28 11.76
N SER A 318 18.30 -23.37 12.50
CA SER A 318 18.85 -24.61 11.91
C SER A 318 17.83 -25.27 10.96
N GLY A 319 18.28 -26.13 10.03
CA GLY A 319 17.40 -26.76 9.03
C GLY A 319 16.23 -27.55 9.63
N GLY A 320 16.47 -28.29 10.72
CA GLY A 320 15.41 -29.02 11.43
C GLY A 320 14.41 -28.08 12.12
N GLU A 321 14.90 -27.03 12.80
CA GLU A 321 14.04 -26.02 13.44
C GLU A 321 13.22 -25.23 12.39
N LYS A 322 13.80 -24.92 11.23
CA LYS A 322 13.08 -24.30 10.11
C LYS A 322 11.95 -25.18 9.63
N THR A 323 12.23 -26.46 9.36
CA THR A 323 11.23 -27.43 8.88
C THR A 323 10.05 -27.54 9.85
N LEU A 324 10.35 -27.62 11.14
CA LEU A 324 9.35 -27.78 12.18
C LEU A 324 8.51 -26.50 12.40
N SER A 325 9.15 -25.33 12.34
CA SER A 325 8.46 -24.03 12.42
C SER A 325 7.55 -23.81 11.21
N SER A 326 8.02 -24.16 10.00
CA SER A 326 7.22 -24.09 8.77
C SER A 326 6.04 -25.05 8.82
N LEU A 327 6.24 -26.28 9.30
CA LEU A 327 5.18 -27.27 9.44
C LEU A 327 4.10 -26.80 10.43
N ALA A 328 4.49 -26.20 11.56
CA ALA A 328 3.56 -25.61 12.52
C ALA A 328 2.70 -24.50 11.87
N LEU A 329 3.31 -23.64 11.04
CA LEU A 329 2.58 -22.60 10.31
C LEU A 329 1.61 -23.19 9.28
N VAL A 330 2.03 -24.23 8.54
CA VAL A 330 1.16 -24.93 7.59
C VAL A 330 -0.05 -25.54 8.31
N PHE A 331 0.15 -26.18 9.46
CA PHE A 331 -0.96 -26.71 10.27
C PHE A 331 -1.88 -25.62 10.84
N ALA A 332 -1.33 -24.47 11.25
CA ALA A 332 -2.13 -23.33 11.69
C ALA A 332 -3.02 -22.79 10.56
N LEU A 333 -2.47 -22.69 9.34
CA LEU A 333 -3.22 -22.29 8.15
C LEU A 333 -4.32 -23.30 7.80
N HIS A 334 -4.05 -24.60 7.91
CA HIS A 334 -5.04 -25.65 7.70
C HIS A 334 -6.17 -25.62 8.73
N HIS A 335 -5.86 -25.23 9.97
CA HIS A 335 -6.90 -25.04 10.98
C HIS A 335 -7.80 -23.85 10.66
N TYR A 336 -7.22 -22.75 10.17
CA TYR A 336 -7.99 -21.56 9.80
C TYR A 336 -8.91 -21.82 8.61
N LYS A 337 -8.43 -22.55 7.59
CA LYS A 337 -9.21 -22.91 6.42
C LYS A 337 -9.01 -24.39 6.10
N PRO A 338 -9.90 -25.28 6.60
CA PRO A 338 -9.79 -26.71 6.34
C PRO A 338 -10.08 -27.02 4.87
N THR A 339 -9.28 -27.93 4.31
CA THR A 339 -9.35 -28.42 2.93
C THR A 339 -9.61 -29.92 2.98
N PRO A 340 -10.44 -30.49 2.11
CA PRO A 340 -10.79 -31.90 2.17
C PRO A 340 -9.63 -32.86 1.84
N LEU A 341 -8.57 -32.40 1.18
CA LEU A 341 -7.44 -33.23 0.74
C LEU A 341 -6.11 -32.52 0.97
N TYR A 342 -5.17 -33.24 1.57
CA TYR A 342 -3.80 -32.81 1.80
C TYR A 342 -2.81 -33.83 1.24
N VAL A 343 -1.79 -33.34 0.52
CA VAL A 343 -0.70 -34.16 -0.02
C VAL A 343 0.62 -33.62 0.51
N MET A 344 1.41 -34.48 1.16
CA MET A 344 2.67 -34.13 1.80
C MET A 344 3.76 -35.09 1.35
N ASP A 345 4.87 -34.56 0.85
CA ASP A 345 6.00 -35.34 0.32
C ASP A 345 7.26 -35.09 1.17
N GLU A 346 7.79 -36.16 1.76
CA GLU A 346 9.03 -36.20 2.55
C GLU A 346 9.17 -35.11 3.64
N ILE A 347 8.04 -34.69 4.23
CA ILE A 347 8.01 -33.61 5.26
C ILE A 347 8.80 -33.94 6.53
N ASP A 348 9.14 -35.21 6.73
CA ASP A 348 9.81 -35.76 7.90
C ASP A 348 11.30 -36.05 7.70
N ALA A 349 11.85 -35.72 6.52
CA ALA A 349 13.26 -35.95 6.20
C ALA A 349 14.21 -35.26 7.20
N ALA A 350 13.89 -34.03 7.59
CA ALA A 350 14.70 -33.21 8.49
C ALA A 350 14.27 -33.27 9.97
N LEU A 351 13.29 -34.12 10.31
CA LEU A 351 12.77 -34.27 11.67
C LEU A 351 13.43 -35.45 12.39
N ASP A 352 13.49 -35.36 13.72
CA ASP A 352 13.96 -36.44 14.59
C ASP A 352 12.82 -37.44 14.89
N PHE A 353 13.20 -38.64 15.34
CA PHE A 353 12.24 -39.73 15.66
C PHE A 353 11.08 -39.26 16.56
N LYS A 354 11.39 -38.42 17.56
CA LYS A 354 10.42 -37.95 18.55
C LYS A 354 9.40 -37.00 17.93
N ASN A 355 9.85 -35.96 17.21
CA ASN A 355 8.93 -35.00 16.60
C ASN A 355 8.13 -35.64 15.45
N VAL A 356 8.72 -36.60 14.71
CA VAL A 356 8.00 -37.37 13.69
C VAL A 356 6.83 -38.13 14.30
N SER A 357 7.01 -38.77 15.46
CA SER A 357 5.92 -39.47 16.14
C SER A 357 4.79 -38.51 16.58
N ILE A 358 5.14 -37.36 17.14
CA ILE A 358 4.16 -36.33 17.56
C ILE A 358 3.36 -35.82 16.36
N VAL A 359 4.04 -35.50 15.25
CA VAL A 359 3.41 -35.05 14.01
C VAL A 359 2.52 -36.14 13.42
N GLY A 360 2.96 -37.40 13.42
CA GLY A 360 2.16 -38.54 12.96
C GLY A 360 0.85 -38.69 13.73
N HIS A 361 0.89 -38.60 15.07
CA HIS A 361 -0.32 -38.64 15.91
C HIS A 361 -1.22 -37.44 15.66
N TYR A 362 -0.65 -36.24 15.52
CA TYR A 362 -1.42 -35.04 15.20
C TYR A 362 -2.16 -35.16 13.86
N VAL A 363 -1.46 -35.63 12.82
CA VAL A 363 -2.08 -35.88 11.51
C VAL A 363 -3.18 -36.93 11.65
N LYS A 364 -2.94 -38.02 12.39
CA LYS A 364 -3.95 -39.07 12.61
C LYS A 364 -5.22 -38.51 13.23
N ASP A 365 -5.11 -37.65 14.24
CA ASP A 365 -6.29 -37.02 14.85
C ASP A 365 -7.04 -36.11 13.87
N ARG A 366 -6.31 -35.42 12.98
CA ARG A 366 -6.90 -34.56 11.94
C ARG A 366 -7.49 -35.31 10.75
N THR A 367 -7.18 -36.59 10.57
CA THR A 367 -7.75 -37.40 9.45
C THR A 367 -9.27 -37.60 9.55
N LYS A 368 -9.89 -37.28 10.70
CA LYS A 368 -11.35 -37.34 10.89
C LYS A 368 -12.09 -36.33 10.00
N ASP A 369 -11.49 -35.17 9.78
CA ASP A 369 -12.11 -34.05 9.08
C ASP A 369 -11.57 -33.86 7.65
N ALA A 370 -10.44 -34.50 7.31
CA ALA A 370 -9.79 -34.35 6.01
C ALA A 370 -8.97 -35.59 5.59
N GLN A 371 -8.78 -35.79 4.29
CA GLN A 371 -7.96 -36.87 3.75
C GLN A 371 -6.49 -36.45 3.65
N PHE A 372 -5.59 -37.23 4.25
CA PHE A 372 -4.14 -37.02 4.17
C PHE A 372 -3.47 -38.10 3.32
N ILE A 373 -2.67 -37.69 2.34
CA ILE A 373 -1.78 -38.53 1.55
C ILE A 373 -0.35 -38.12 1.89
N ILE A 374 0.37 -38.99 2.58
CA ILE A 374 1.75 -38.73 3.02
C ILE A 374 2.69 -39.70 2.35
N ILE A 375 3.74 -39.16 1.73
CA ILE A 375 4.87 -39.91 1.19
C ILE A 375 6.01 -39.73 2.19
N SER A 376 6.48 -40.84 2.77
CA SER A 376 7.53 -40.84 3.78
C SER A 376 8.31 -42.15 3.75
N LEU A 377 9.59 -42.07 4.16
CA LEU A 377 10.48 -43.21 4.36
C LEU A 377 10.66 -43.58 5.85
N ARG A 378 10.01 -42.85 6.79
CA ARG A 378 10.13 -43.10 8.24
C ARG A 378 8.97 -43.98 8.73
N ASN A 379 9.32 -45.10 9.36
CA ASN A 379 8.35 -46.06 9.91
C ASN A 379 7.27 -45.38 10.78
N ASN A 380 7.68 -44.50 11.70
CA ASN A 380 6.76 -43.81 12.63
C ASN A 380 5.63 -43.01 11.95
N MET A 381 5.83 -42.51 10.73
CA MET A 381 4.78 -41.74 10.03
C MET A 381 3.71 -42.66 9.45
N PHE A 382 4.13 -43.69 8.72
CA PHE A 382 3.21 -44.55 7.99
C PHE A 382 2.68 -45.73 8.82
N GLU A 383 3.24 -45.98 10.01
CA GLU A 383 2.71 -46.98 10.95
C GLU A 383 1.28 -46.66 11.42
N LEU A 384 0.91 -45.37 11.49
CA LEU A 384 -0.43 -44.91 11.86
C LEU A 384 -1.42 -44.85 10.68
N ALA A 385 -0.97 -45.19 9.46
CA ALA A 385 -1.76 -45.07 8.25
C ALA A 385 -2.86 -46.15 8.16
N ASP A 386 -4.04 -45.77 7.67
CA ASP A 386 -5.14 -46.72 7.43
C ASP A 386 -4.92 -47.56 6.17
N ARG A 387 -4.16 -47.05 5.20
CA ARG A 387 -3.77 -47.75 3.98
C ARG A 387 -2.33 -47.40 3.61
N LEU A 388 -1.58 -48.40 3.17
CA LEU A 388 -0.22 -48.25 2.68
C LEU A 388 -0.20 -48.45 1.16
N VAL A 389 0.50 -47.58 0.46
CA VAL A 389 0.74 -47.71 -0.98
C VAL A 389 2.24 -47.90 -1.20
N GLY A 390 2.64 -49.12 -1.53
CA GLY A 390 4.01 -49.46 -1.88
C GLY A 390 4.26 -49.20 -3.36
N ILE A 391 5.32 -48.45 -3.67
CA ILE A 391 5.75 -48.18 -5.05
C ILE A 391 7.05 -48.95 -5.29
N TYR A 392 7.12 -49.69 -6.39
CA TYR A 392 8.31 -50.45 -6.78
C TYR A 392 8.54 -50.38 -8.29
N LYS A 393 9.78 -50.62 -8.73
CA LYS A 393 10.19 -50.49 -10.13
C LYS A 393 10.76 -51.81 -10.65
N THR A 394 10.18 -52.33 -11.73
CA THR A 394 10.64 -53.54 -12.45
C THR A 394 10.79 -53.19 -13.92
N ASP A 395 11.92 -53.54 -14.55
CA ASP A 395 12.16 -53.29 -15.98
C ASP A 395 11.92 -51.85 -16.43
N ASN A 396 12.38 -50.89 -15.62
CA ASN A 396 12.13 -49.46 -15.79
C ASN A 396 10.66 -48.99 -15.75
N CYS A 397 9.71 -49.88 -15.45
CA CYS A 397 8.30 -49.54 -15.26
C CYS A 397 7.97 -49.43 -13.76
N THR A 398 7.36 -48.31 -13.36
CA THR A 398 6.86 -48.09 -12.00
C THR A 398 5.53 -48.79 -11.82
N LYS A 399 5.40 -49.61 -10.77
CA LYS A 399 4.18 -50.31 -10.36
C LYS A 399 3.86 -49.94 -8.91
N SER A 400 2.59 -50.02 -8.55
CA SER A 400 2.12 -49.78 -7.18
C SER A 400 1.31 -50.95 -6.67
N ILE A 401 1.38 -51.17 -5.36
CA ILE A 401 0.57 -52.14 -4.63
C ILE A 401 -0.03 -51.45 -3.41
N THR A 402 -1.31 -51.69 -3.14
CA THR A 402 -1.99 -51.13 -1.97
C THR A 402 -2.27 -52.22 -0.96
N ILE A 403 -1.90 -51.97 0.29
CA ILE A 403 -2.02 -52.91 1.40
C ILE A 403 -2.83 -52.23 2.51
N ASN A 404 -3.68 -53.00 3.20
CA ASN A 404 -4.36 -52.54 4.41
C ASN A 404 -3.58 -53.05 5.63
N PRO A 405 -2.87 -52.19 6.38
CA PRO A 405 -2.11 -52.62 7.56
C PRO A 405 -3.02 -53.22 8.65
N GLY A 406 -4.27 -52.78 8.77
CA GLY A 406 -5.23 -53.30 9.75
C GLY A 406 -5.56 -54.78 9.60
N SER A 407 -5.37 -55.38 8.41
CA SER A 407 -5.56 -56.83 8.23
C SER A 407 -4.39 -57.68 8.74
N PHE A 408 -3.26 -57.05 9.09
CA PHE A 408 -2.04 -57.72 9.58
C PHE A 408 -1.79 -57.48 11.07
N ALA A 409 -2.57 -56.59 11.70
CA ALA A 409 -2.50 -56.37 13.15
C ALA A 409 -2.94 -57.65 13.87
N ILE A 410 -1.97 -58.36 14.44
CA ILE A 410 -2.24 -59.49 15.34
C ILE A 410 -3.00 -58.91 16.53
N CYS A 411 -4.14 -59.51 16.82
CA CYS A 411 -4.99 -59.20 17.96
C CYS A 411 -4.17 -59.37 19.26
N GLU A 412 -3.52 -58.32 19.74
CA GLU A 412 -3.12 -58.23 21.15
C GLU A 412 -4.41 -58.13 21.96
N LYS A 413 -4.95 -59.31 22.29
CA LYS A 413 -5.98 -59.44 23.32
C LYS A 413 -5.42 -58.80 24.58
N ALA A 414 -6.10 -57.75 25.03
CA ALA A 414 -5.95 -57.15 26.34
C ALA A 414 -5.79 -58.23 27.42
N ALA A 415 -4.68 -58.15 28.15
CA ALA A 415 -4.44 -58.82 29.41
C ALA A 415 -4.56 -57.79 30.54
#